data_AF-A0A158M4W7-F1
#
_entry.id   AF-A0A158M4W7-F1
#
_cell.length_a   1.000
_cell.length_b   1.000
_cell.length_c   1.000
_cell.angle_alpha   90.00
_cell.angle_beta   90.00
_cell.angle_gamma   90.00
#
_symmetry.space_group_name_H-M   'P 1'
#
loop_
_entity.id
_entity.type
_entity.pdbx_description
1 polymer ?
#
loop_
_entity_poly.entity_id
_entity_poly.type
_entity_poly.pdbx_seq_one_letter_code
_entity_poly.pdbx_strand_id
1 'polypeptide(L)' 'MRYVVVPQTTGVLLLETPEGLRESQLTSGVAYTRPIGVEHNVINPNDTEFVFVEVEIKTAG' A
#
# COMPACT_ATOMS: atom_id res chain seq x y z
N MET A 1 -8.94 9.37 8.86
CA MET A 1 -7.78 8.90 9.65
C MET A 1 -6.66 8.49 8.70
N ARG A 2 -5.43 8.32 9.18
CA ARG A 2 -4.32 7.85 8.34
C ARG A 2 -4.04 6.40 8.69
N TYR A 3 -3.80 5.56 7.69
CA TYR A 3 -3.22 4.23 7.91
C TYR A 3 -1.73 4.27 7.58
N VAL A 4 -1.01 3.29 8.11
CA VAL A 4 0.44 3.11 7.87
C VAL A 4 0.64 1.80 7.12
N VAL A 5 1.40 1.86 6.03
CA VAL A 5 1.86 0.68 5.30
C VAL A 5 3.31 0.43 5.68
N VAL A 6 3.62 -0.82 6.06
CA VAL A 6 4.96 -1.29 6.43
C VAL A 6 5.37 -2.39 5.46
N PRO A 7 6.14 -2.07 4.40
CA PRO A 7 6.59 -3.07 3.44
C PRO A 7 7.54 -4.08 4.10
N GLN A 8 7.31 -5.36 3.85
CA GLN A 8 8.25 -6.44 4.19
C GLN A 8 9.09 -6.85 2.97
N THR A 9 8.56 -6.62 1.76
CA THR A 9 9.22 -6.89 0.48
C THR A 9 9.56 -5.56 -0.24
N THR A 10 10.73 -5.50 -0.89
CA THR A 10 11.10 -4.40 -1.79
C THR A 10 10.67 -4.76 -3.22
N GLY A 11 9.97 -3.85 -3.89
CA GLY A 11 9.55 -4.05 -5.28
C GLY A 11 8.37 -3.16 -5.66
N VAL A 12 7.80 -3.42 -6.83
CA VAL A 12 6.69 -2.63 -7.39
C VAL A 12 5.37 -3.38 -7.22
N LEU A 13 4.35 -2.65 -6.78
CA LEU A 13 2.94 -3.05 -6.90
C LEU A 13 2.25 -2.17 -7.93
N LEU A 14 1.27 -2.71 -8.63
CA LEU A 14 0.41 -1.96 -9.53
C LEU A 14 -0.85 -1.52 -8.79
N LEU A 15 -1.14 -0.23 -8.83
CA LEU A 15 -2.35 0.35 -8.27
C LEU A 15 -3.31 0.69 -9.41
N GLU A 16 -4.49 0.11 -9.37
CA GLU A 16 -5.61 0.52 -10.19
C GLU A 16 -6.49 1.46 -9.38
N THR A 17 -6.61 2.72 -9.81
CA THR A 17 -7.42 3.74 -9.14
C THR A 17 -8.47 4.31 -10.11
N PRO A 18 -9.46 5.07 -9.64
CA PRO A 18 -10.44 5.73 -10.52
C PRO A 18 -9.79 6.65 -11.57
N GLU A 19 -8.58 7.16 -11.30
CA GLU A 19 -7.80 8.01 -12.22
C GLU A 19 -6.94 7.21 -13.21
N GLY A 20 -6.84 5.88 -13.04
CA GLY A 20 -6.10 4.98 -13.91
C GLY A 20 -5.07 4.11 -13.20
N LEU A 21 -4.28 3.39 -14.00
CA LEU A 21 -3.20 2.53 -13.52
C LEU A 21 -1.94 3.33 -13.19
N ARG A 22 -1.30 3.00 -12.07
CA ARG A 22 0.02 3.54 -11.70
C ARG A 22 0.87 2.53 -10.94
N GLU A 23 2.18 2.62 -11.09
CA GLU A 23 3.13 1.84 -10.31
C GLU A 23 3.38 2.47 -8.93
N SER A 24 3.59 1.62 -7.93
CA SER A 24 3.95 2.01 -6.56
C SER A 24 5.18 1.24 -6.11
N GLN A 25 6.32 1.92 -6.05
CA GLN A 25 7.56 1.37 -5.51
C GLN A 25 7.49 1.33 -3.98
N LEU A 26 7.66 0.14 -3.42
CA LEU A 26 7.79 -0.10 -1.99
C LEU A 26 9.23 -0.53 -1.69
N THR A 27 9.75 -0.10 -0.54
CA THR A 27 11.07 -0.49 -0.03
C THR A 27 10.89 -1.12 1.34
N SER A 28 11.40 -2.33 1.52
CA SER A 28 11.31 -3.06 2.79
C SER A 28 11.83 -2.22 3.95
N GLY A 29 11.06 -2.16 5.04
CA GLY A 29 11.37 -1.37 6.23
C GLY A 29 11.10 0.14 6.11
N VAL A 30 10.77 0.66 4.92
CA VAL A 30 10.42 2.08 4.73
C VAL A 30 8.91 2.25 4.82
N ALA A 31 8.44 2.52 6.04
CA ALA A 31 7.02 2.76 6.29
C ALA A 31 6.55 4.11 5.73
N TYR A 32 5.30 4.17 5.26
CA TYR A 32 4.66 5.40 4.81
C TYR A 32 3.20 5.46 5.22
N THR A 33 2.62 6.66 5.15
CA THR A 33 1.23 6.91 5.54
C THR A 33 0.36 7.30 4.35
N ARG A 34 -0.93 6.93 4.39
CA ARG A 34 -1.94 7.31 3.41
C ARG A 34 -3.18 7.89 4.10
N PRO A 35 -3.88 8.83 3.45
CA PRO A 35 -5.15 9.35 3.98
C PRO A 35 -6.27 8.31 3.84
N ILE A 36 -7.32 8.47 4.65
CA ILE A 36 -8.60 7.77 4.48
C ILE A 36 -9.26 8.15 3.15
N GLY A 37 -10.05 7.24 2.60
CA GLY A 37 -10.80 7.46 1.35
C GLY A 37 -9.99 7.19 0.08
N VAL A 38 -8.83 6.52 0.20
CA VAL A 38 -8.11 6.00 -0.97
C VAL A 38 -8.88 4.78 -1.48
N GLU A 39 -9.47 4.91 -2.66
CA GLU A 39 -10.02 3.80 -3.43
C GLU A 39 -8.94 3.29 -4.41
N HIS A 40 -8.58 2.02 -4.29
CA HIS A 40 -7.71 1.34 -5.25
C HIS A 40 -7.89 -0.17 -5.22
N ASN A 41 -7.49 -0.83 -6.29
CA ASN A 41 -7.14 -2.24 -6.32
C ASN A 41 -5.61 -2.36 -6.32
N VAL A 42 -5.06 -3.23 -5.47
CA VAL A 42 -3.62 -3.44 -5.29
C VAL A 42 -3.24 -4.78 -5.89
N ILE A 43 -2.47 -4.74 -6.97
CA ILE A 43 -2.12 -5.92 -7.76
C ILE A 43 -0.62 -6.18 -7.59
N ASN A 44 -0.26 -7.43 -7.33
CA ASN A 44 1.13 -7.89 -7.39
C ASN A 44 1.46 -8.32 -8.83
N PRO A 45 2.24 -7.54 -9.60
CA PRO A 45 2.63 -7.92 -10.96
C PRO A 45 3.82 -8.88 -11.01
N ASN A 46 4.40 -9.23 -9.86
CA ASN A 46 5.63 -10.01 -9.79
C ASN A 46 5.35 -11.52 -9.76
N ASP A 47 6.31 -12.32 -10.23
CA ASP A 47 6.24 -13.80 -10.21
C ASP A 47 6.48 -14.41 -8.82
N THR A 48 6.72 -13.56 -7.81
CA THR A 48 7.00 -13.96 -6.43
C THR A 48 6.03 -13.30 -5.46
N GLU A 49 5.92 -13.88 -4.26
CA GLU A 49 5.15 -13.30 -3.16
C GLU A 49 5.61 -11.87 -2.83
N PHE A 50 4.64 -11.00 -2.54
CA PHE A 50 4.88 -9.64 -2.07
C PHE A 50 4.14 -9.41 -0.76
N VAL A 51 4.85 -8.99 0.28
CA VAL A 51 4.28 -8.85 1.63
C VAL A 51 4.42 -7.40 2.15
N PHE A 52 3.33 -6.90 2.72
CA PHE A 52 3.32 -5.68 3.53
C PHE A 52 2.29 -5.82 4.66
N VAL A 53 2.44 -5.00 5.70
CA VAL A 53 1.48 -4.90 6.80
C VAL A 53 0.79 -3.55 6.71
N GLU A 54 -0.55 -3.53 6.81
CA GLU A 54 -1.33 -2.31 6.97
C GLU A 54 -1.75 -2.15 8.43
N VAL A 55 -1.56 -0.94 8.97
CA VAL A 55 -1.94 -0.58 10.33
C VAL A 55 -2.97 0.54 10.28
N GLU A 56 -4.23 0.18 10.52
CA GLU A 56 -5.36 1.11 10.57
C GLU A 56 -5.56 1.68 11.98
N ILE A 57 -5.64 3.02 12.08
CA ILE A 57 -5.83 3.72 13.36
C ILE A 57 -7.32 4.02 13.54
N LYS A 58 -7.93 3.53 14.63
CA LYS A 58 -9.32 3.83 15.01
C LYS A 58 -9.43 5.15 15.77
N THR A 59 -10.58 5.82 15.68
CA THR A 59 -10.90 6.98 16.53
C THR A 59 -10.97 6.56 17.99
N ALA A 60 -10.43 7.37 18.90
CA ALA A 60 -10.76 7.24 20.31
C ALA A 60 -12.26 7.52 20.49
N GLY A 61 -12.94 6.67 21.25
CA GLY A 61 -14.35 6.79 21.58
C GLY A 61 -14.64 7.86 22.62
#